data_AF-A0A2T3L3C8-F1
#
_entry.id   AF-A0A2T3L3C8-F1
#
_cell.length_a   1.000
_cell.length_b   1.000
_cell.length_c   1.000
_cell.angle_alpha   90.00
_cell.angle_beta   90.00
_cell.angle_gamma   90.00
#
_symmetry.space_group_name_H-M   'P 1'
#
loop_
_entity.id
_entity.type
_entity.pdbx_description
1 polymer ?
#
loop_
_entity_poly.entity_id
_entity_poly.type
_entity_poly.pdbx_seq_one_letter_code
_entity_poly.pdbx_strand_id
1 'polypeptide(L)'
;MPALKKTLDAVIADFRIKHGDKYDYSRVEYKNSIEKIEIICLEHGPFFQAPSSHLSGSGCSICGRISMAKKLSKSLKNKKFVYAKVESIK
;
A
#
# COMPACT_ATOMS: atom_id res chain seq x y z
N MET A 1 4.57 -29.89 -23.56
CA MET A 1 4.31 -29.31 -22.23
C MET A 1 4.28 -27.78 -22.38
N PRO A 2 3.10 -27.14 -22.50
CA PRO A 2 3.05 -25.70 -22.74
C PRO A 2 3.34 -24.94 -21.45
N ALA A 3 4.22 -23.93 -21.54
CA ALA A 3 4.58 -23.05 -20.45
C ALA A 3 3.33 -22.35 -19.90
N LEU A 4 3.06 -22.52 -18.60
CA LEU A 4 2.00 -21.83 -17.88
C LEU A 4 2.29 -20.32 -17.90
N LYS A 5 1.73 -19.60 -18.87
CA LYS A 5 1.63 -18.14 -18.80
C LYS A 5 0.86 -17.84 -17.51
N LYS A 6 1.47 -17.13 -16.56
CA LYS A 6 0.77 -16.67 -15.35
C LYS A 6 -0.46 -15.89 -15.79
N THR A 7 -1.63 -16.42 -15.49
CA THR A 7 -2.91 -15.79 -15.82
C THR A 7 -3.16 -14.62 -14.87
N LEU A 8 -3.98 -13.65 -15.31
CA LEU A 8 -4.40 -12.51 -14.49
C LEU A 8 -4.93 -12.96 -13.11
N ASP A 9 -5.72 -14.02 -13.09
CA ASP A 9 -6.31 -14.59 -11.88
C ASP A 9 -5.27 -15.04 -10.84
N ALA A 10 -4.22 -15.74 -11.30
CA ALA A 10 -3.13 -16.18 -10.42
C ALA A 10 -2.40 -14.99 -9.77
N VAL A 11 -2.20 -13.91 -10.53
CA VAL A 11 -1.55 -12.69 -10.03
C VAL A 11 -2.44 -11.98 -9.01
N ILE A 12 -3.75 -11.91 -9.25
CA ILE A 12 -4.72 -11.34 -8.31
C ILE A 12 -4.75 -12.15 -7.00
N ALA A 13 -4.67 -13.48 -7.09
CA ALA A 13 -4.58 -14.35 -5.92
C ALA A 13 -3.32 -14.07 -5.09
N ASP A 14 -2.14 -13.98 -5.72
CA ASP A 14 -0.90 -13.60 -5.04
C ASP A 14 -1.00 -12.22 -4.36
N PHE A 15 -1.63 -11.24 -5.03
CA PHE A 15 -1.82 -9.92 -4.46
C PHE A 15 -2.71 -9.94 -3.22
N ARG A 16 -3.83 -10.67 -3.27
CA ARG A 16 -4.72 -10.88 -2.11
C ARG A 16 -4.01 -11.58 -0.96
N ILE A 17 -3.15 -12.56 -1.24
CA ILE A 17 -2.36 -13.23 -0.20
C ILE A 17 -1.44 -12.24 0.51
N LYS A 18 -0.83 -11.29 -0.21
CA LYS A 18 0.09 -10.30 0.39
C LYS A 18 -0.59 -9.12 1.06
N HIS A 19 -1.67 -8.62 0.48
CA HIS A 19 -2.30 -7.37 0.90
C HIS A 19 -3.67 -7.54 1.56
N GLY A 20 -4.29 -8.71 1.42
CA GLY A 20 -5.67 -9.00 1.81
C GLY A 20 -6.68 -8.32 0.88
N ASP A 21 -7.87 -8.05 1.41
CA ASP A 21 -9.00 -7.42 0.70
C ASP A 21 -8.94 -5.88 0.71
N LYS A 22 -7.74 -5.29 0.71
CA LYS A 22 -7.57 -3.81 0.76
C LYS A 22 -7.66 -3.14 -0.60
N TYR A 23 -7.51 -3.92 -1.66
CA TYR A 23 -7.42 -3.45 -3.03
C TYR A 23 -8.44 -4.17 -3.89
N ASP A 24 -9.07 -3.42 -4.77
CA ASP A 24 -9.92 -3.90 -5.84
C ASP A 24 -9.11 -3.98 -7.14
N TYR A 25 -9.24 -5.13 -7.80
CA TYR A 25 -8.52 -5.47 -9.03
C TYR A 25 -9.48 -5.62 -10.22
N SER A 26 -10.71 -5.10 -10.13
CA SER A 26 -11.76 -5.28 -11.14
C SER A 26 -11.42 -4.66 -12.50
N ARG A 27 -10.45 -3.74 -12.54
CA ARG A 27 -9.95 -3.07 -13.74
C ARG A 27 -8.50 -3.42 -14.10
N VAL A 28 -7.93 -4.45 -13.48
CA VAL A 28 -6.53 -4.84 -13.74
C VAL A 28 -6.42 -5.56 -15.08
N GLU A 29 -5.68 -4.96 -16.01
CA GLU A 29 -5.24 -5.62 -17.23
C GLU A 29 -3.80 -6.11 -17.08
N TYR A 30 -3.62 -7.39 -16.73
CA TYR A 30 -2.28 -7.98 -16.60
C TYR A 30 -1.72 -8.39 -17.96
N LYS A 31 -0.81 -7.59 -18.50
CA LYS A 31 -0.01 -7.97 -19.67
C LYS A 31 1.35 -8.55 -19.29
N ASN A 32 2.05 -7.92 -18.34
CA ASN A 32 3.41 -8.28 -17.91
C ASN A 32 3.67 -7.84 -16.46
N SER A 33 4.68 -8.42 -15.81
CA SER A 33 5.08 -8.04 -14.43
C SER A 33 5.69 -6.63 -14.28
N ILE A 34 5.97 -5.97 -15.40
CA ILE A 34 6.62 -4.63 -15.46
C ILE A 34 5.60 -3.56 -15.86
N GLU A 35 4.61 -3.91 -16.68
CA GLU A 35 3.60 -2.96 -17.16
C GLU A 35 2.76 -2.48 -15.97
N LYS A 36 2.58 -1.16 -15.87
CA LYS A 36 1.80 -0.58 -14.77
C LYS A 36 0.35 -0.95 -14.94
N ILE A 37 -0.22 -1.57 -13.91
CA ILE A 37 -1.63 -1.91 -13.85
C ILE A 37 -2.38 -0.90 -12.98
N GLU A 38 -3.66 -0.69 -13.30
CA GLU A 38 -4.57 0.11 -12.48
C GLU A 38 -5.03 -0.74 -11.27
N ILE A 39 -4.62 -0.35 -10.07
CA ILE A 39 -5.02 -0.97 -8.81
C ILE A 39 -5.87 0.03 -8.06
N ILE A 40 -7.02 -0.40 -7.55
CA ILE A 40 -7.94 0.48 -6.84
C ILE A 40 -7.79 0.23 -5.35
N CYS A 41 -7.30 1.20 -4.59
CA CYS A 41 -7.37 1.13 -3.14
C CYS A 41 -8.79 1.48 -2.68
N LEU A 42 -9.41 0.63 -1.88
CA LEU A 42 -10.77 0.86 -1.39
C LEU A 42 -10.90 2.15 -0.56
N GLU A 43 -9.81 2.57 0.11
CA GLU A 43 -9.81 3.78 0.95
C GLU A 43 -9.32 5.04 0.22
N HIS A 44 -8.48 4.89 -0.81
CA HIS A 44 -7.73 6.01 -1.40
C HIS A 44 -7.93 6.19 -2.90
N GLY A 45 -8.65 5.28 -3.56
CA GLY A 45 -8.96 5.35 -4.99
C GLY A 45 -7.94 4.65 -5.90
N PRO A 46 -8.08 4.84 -7.23
CA PRO A 46 -7.26 4.19 -8.26
C PRO A 46 -5.83 4.75 -8.29
N PHE A 47 -4.86 3.88 -8.53
CA PHE A 47 -3.46 4.22 -8.74
C PHE A 47 -2.77 3.23 -9.69
N PHE A 48 -1.69 3.66 -10.33
CA PHE A 48 -0.94 2.84 -11.26
C PHE A 48 0.34 2.30 -10.63
N GLN A 49 0.52 0.99 -10.63
CA GLN A 49 1.74 0.36 -10.10
C GLN A 49 2.11 -0.89 -10.89
N ALA A 50 3.41 -1.18 -11.01
CA ALA A 50 3.88 -2.42 -11.62
C ALA A 50 3.55 -3.63 -10.72
N PRO A 51 3.04 -4.75 -11.26
CA PRO A 51 2.73 -5.97 -10.52
C PRO A 51 3.91 -6.47 -9.69
N SER A 52 5.12 -6.44 -10.24
CA SER A 52 6.36 -6.84 -9.53
C SER A 52 6.61 -6.00 -8.28
N SER A 53 6.41 -4.69 -8.37
CA SER A 53 6.52 -3.79 -7.21
C SER A 53 5.40 -4.07 -6.22
N HIS A 54 4.17 -4.29 -6.70
CA HIS A 54 3.02 -4.59 -5.84
C HIS A 54 3.22 -5.89 -5.05
N LEU A 55 3.72 -6.93 -5.73
CA LEU A 55 4.15 -8.20 -5.15
C LEU A 55 5.31 -8.04 -4.19
N SER A 56 6.20 -7.07 -4.35
CA SER A 56 7.29 -6.84 -3.38
C SER A 56 6.77 -6.32 -2.03
N GLY A 57 5.51 -5.88 -1.96
CA GLY A 57 4.90 -5.27 -0.78
C GLY A 57 4.77 -3.75 -0.89
N SER A 58 5.16 -3.17 -2.03
CA SER A 58 4.80 -1.78 -2.35
C SER A 58 3.31 -1.70 -2.69
N GLY A 59 2.66 -0.60 -2.36
CA GLY A 59 1.22 -0.46 -2.55
C GLY A 59 0.82 1.00 -2.59
N CYS A 60 -0.39 1.30 -2.12
CA CYS A 60 -0.84 2.68 -1.99
C CYS A 60 0.09 3.47 -1.06
N SER A 61 0.61 4.60 -1.57
CA SER A 61 1.50 5.50 -0.82
C SER A 61 0.83 6.07 0.43
N ILE A 62 -0.50 6.25 0.39
CA ILE A 62 -1.28 6.78 1.51
C ILE A 62 -1.44 5.70 2.59
N CYS A 63 -1.81 4.46 2.23
CA CYS A 63 -1.82 3.33 3.18
C CYS A 63 -0.45 3.13 3.84
N GLY A 64 0.63 3.27 3.07
CA GLY A 64 2.00 3.21 3.59
C GLY A 64 2.28 4.30 4.63
N ARG A 65 1.92 5.55 4.32
CA ARG A 65 2.05 6.69 5.26
C ARG A 65 1.21 6.50 6.52
N ILE A 66 -0.04 6.06 6.41
CA ILE A 66 -0.92 5.79 7.55
C ILE A 66 -0.32 4.69 8.44
N SER A 67 0.21 3.63 7.84
CA SER A 67 0.85 2.53 8.57
C SER A 67 2.09 3.01 9.31
N MET A 68 2.91 3.86 8.68
CA MET A 68 4.07 4.48 9.32
C MET A 68 3.65 5.42 10.47
N ALA A 69 2.64 6.27 10.25
CA ALA A 69 2.10 7.17 11.26
C ALA A 69 1.55 6.41 12.47
N LYS A 70 0.86 5.28 12.26
CA LYS A 70 0.39 4.38 13.33
C LYS A 70 1.55 3.79 14.15
N LYS A 71 2.66 3.41 13.49
CA LYS A 71 3.87 2.92 14.18
C LYS A 71 4.53 4.04 15.00
N LEU A 72 4.62 5.25 14.43
CA LEU A 72 5.18 6.42 15.11
C LEU A 72 4.32 6.85 16.31
N SER A 73 3.00 6.89 16.18
CA SER A 73 2.10 7.27 17.29
C SER A 73 2.19 6.28 18.45
N LYS A 74 2.37 4.99 18.17
CA LYS A 74 2.64 3.97 19.20
C LYS A 74 3.97 4.24 19.94
N SER A 75 4.96 4.77 19.23
CA SER A 75 6.27 5.16 19.79
C SER A 75 6.20 6.48 20.57
N LEU A 76 5.42 7.47 20.11
CA LEU A 76 5.21 8.76 20.79
C LEU A 76 4.48 8.61 22.13
N LYS A 77 3.62 7.60 22.30
CA LYS A 77 3.04 7.26 23.61
C LYS A 77 4.10 6.91 24.67
N ASN A 78 5.33 6.57 24.24
CA ASN A 78 6.44 6.25 25.12
C ASN A 78 7.41 7.43 25.37
N LYS A 79 7.14 8.62 24.79
CA LYS A 79 7.89 9.85 25.08
C LYS A 79 6.94 10.89 25.68
N LYS A 80 6.99 11.05 27.02
CA LYS A 80 6.47 12.24 27.71
C LYS A 80 7.17 13.47 27.13
N PHE A 81 6.51 14.17 26.21
CA PHE A 81 6.99 15.46 25.72
C PHE A 81 6.47 16.56 26.65
N VAL A 82 7.39 17.13 27.42
CA VAL A 82 7.18 18.30 28.27
C VAL A 82 7.07 19.50 27.35
N TYR A 83 5.86 19.99 27.08
CA TYR A 83 5.69 21.28 26.41
C TYR A 83 5.85 22.38 27.46
N ALA A 84 7.04 22.98 27.51
CA ALA A 84 7.24 24.24 28.21
C ALA A 84 6.42 25.32 27.49
N LYS A 85 5.43 25.83 28.20
CA LYS A 85 4.60 26.99 27.85
C LYS A 85 5.55 28.20 27.71
N VAL A 86 5.71 28.74 26.50
CA VAL A 86 6.39 30.04 26.34
C VAL A 86 5.41 31.12 26.78
N GLU A 87 5.57 31.57 28.02
CA GLU A 87 4.85 32.74 28.53
C GLU A 87 5.49 34.02 28.00
N SER A 88 4.61 34.90 27.49
CA SER A 88 4.62 36.36 27.64
C SER A 88 5.85 37.14 27.18
N ILE A 89 5.69 37.86 26.07
CA ILE A 89 6.33 39.18 25.90
C ILE A 89 5.19 40.19 25.84
N LYS A 90 5.00 40.90 26.95
CA LYS A 90 4.36 42.22 26.98
C LYS A 90 5.37 43.26 26.52
#